data_AF-A0A6A4ZX14-F1
#
_entry.id   AF-A0A6A4ZX14-F1
#
_cell.length_a   1.000
_cell.length_b   1.000
_cell.length_c   1.000
_cell.angle_alpha   90.00
_cell.angle_beta   90.00
_cell.angle_gamma   90.00
#
_symmetry.space_group_name_H-M   'P 1'
#
loop_
_entity.id
_entity.type
_entity.pdbx_description
1 polymer ?
#
loop_
_entity_poly.entity_id
_entity_poly.type
_entity_poly.pdbx_seq_one_letter_code
_entity_poly.pdbx_strand_id
1 'polypeptide(L)'
;MRLLGNGAATAMYDYDVLDPSYDLEDGELKKKLSSSSSFFTLWRIRLPLLWGLWALVFAWGELGASRLALSSCNWTGRLPNEFHLAVVADPQLTDYYSYDMVKGSWALWLTEFYSDVYMRRHFQLLARKGNVHGVILLGDLFDGGRILTLEEHAIHMRRFEWIFGGHHPQIQFWNMSGNHDVGIRRWNNHRANSLHRDAFGLTQ
;
A
#
# COMPACT_ATOMS: atom_id res chain seq x y z
N MET A 1 14.81 10.94 88.14
CA MET A 1 14.40 10.02 89.21
C MET A 1 14.98 8.64 88.88
N ARG A 2 15.65 8.03 89.87
CA ARG A 2 16.05 6.60 90.02
C ARG A 2 15.26 5.60 89.15
N LEU A 3 15.71 4.44 88.68
CA LEU A 3 16.90 3.58 88.88
C LEU A 3 16.86 2.45 87.82
N LEU A 4 18.04 1.94 87.46
CA LEU A 4 18.46 0.56 87.15
C LEU A 4 17.40 -0.54 86.89
N GLY A 5 17.66 -1.36 85.86
CA GLY A 5 17.09 -2.70 85.72
C GLY A 5 17.85 -3.53 84.68
N ASN A 6 18.66 -4.47 85.16
CA ASN A 6 19.51 -5.40 84.40
C ASN A 6 18.74 -6.39 83.53
N GLY A 7 19.37 -6.78 82.42
CA GLY A 7 19.61 -8.18 82.10
C GLY A 7 18.62 -8.89 81.18
N ALA A 8 19.07 -9.20 79.96
CA ALA A 8 19.14 -10.57 79.41
C ALA A 8 19.69 -10.50 77.99
N ALA A 9 20.92 -10.98 77.80
CA ALA A 9 21.45 -11.28 76.48
C ALA A 9 20.71 -12.51 75.93
N THR A 10 19.97 -12.32 74.85
CA THR A 10 19.35 -13.43 74.10
C THR A 10 20.05 -13.47 72.75
N ALA A 11 20.71 -14.58 72.45
CA ALA A 11 21.41 -14.80 71.19
C ALA A 11 20.39 -14.72 70.04
N MET A 12 20.55 -13.68 69.22
CA MET A 12 19.79 -13.41 68.02
C MET A 12 20.32 -14.34 66.92
N TYR A 13 19.59 -15.42 66.61
CA TYR A 13 19.81 -16.15 65.37
C TYR A 13 19.30 -15.26 64.24
N ASP A 14 20.24 -14.79 63.43
CA ASP A 14 20.04 -13.93 62.27
C ASP A 14 19.29 -14.72 61.20
N TYR A 15 17.99 -14.45 61.05
CA TYR A 15 17.10 -15.09 60.07
C TYR A 15 17.16 -14.41 58.69
N ASP A 16 18.13 -13.54 58.46
CA ASP A 16 18.16 -12.67 57.28
C ASP A 16 19.24 -13.07 56.25
N VAL A 17 19.32 -14.34 55.85
CA VAL A 17 20.00 -14.71 54.59
C VAL A 17 19.34 -15.92 53.91
N LEU A 18 18.07 -15.79 53.51
CA LEU A 18 17.53 -16.68 52.47
C LEU A 18 17.71 -16.00 51.12
N ASP A 19 18.49 -16.64 50.23
CA ASP A 19 18.67 -16.23 48.84
C ASP A 19 17.29 -16.09 48.17
N PRO A 20 16.91 -14.90 47.65
CA PRO A 20 15.58 -14.62 47.11
C PRO A 20 15.21 -15.43 45.86
N SER A 21 16.09 -16.34 45.41
CA SER A 21 15.86 -17.25 44.29
C SER A 21 15.25 -18.61 44.66
N TYR A 22 14.96 -18.88 45.93
CA TYR A 22 14.36 -20.13 46.41
C TYR A 22 13.09 -19.87 47.24
N ASP A 23 12.04 -20.67 47.01
CA ASP A 23 10.80 -20.65 47.79
C ASP A 23 10.71 -21.96 48.61
N LEU A 24 10.24 -21.88 49.86
CA LEU A 24 10.02 -23.03 50.73
C LEU A 24 8.60 -23.57 50.52
N GLU A 25 8.48 -24.75 49.91
CA GLU A 25 7.21 -25.45 49.69
C GLU A 25 7.30 -26.83 50.36
N ASP A 26 6.37 -27.15 51.26
CA ASP A 26 6.32 -28.43 52.01
C ASP A 26 7.63 -28.81 52.72
N GLY A 27 8.38 -27.81 53.20
CA GLY A 27 9.61 -28.02 53.97
C GLY A 27 10.86 -28.33 53.13
N GLU A 28 10.76 -28.35 51.80
CA GLU A 28 11.90 -28.44 50.89
C GLU A 28 12.18 -27.11 50.19
N LEU A 29 13.47 -26.76 50.07
CA LEU A 29 13.92 -25.55 49.38
C LEU A 29 13.89 -25.80 47.86
N LYS A 30 12.91 -25.22 47.15
CA LYS A 30 12.81 -25.37 45.68
C LYS A 30 13.29 -24.10 44.98
N LYS A 31 14.10 -24.29 43.93
CA LYS A 31 14.58 -23.19 43.10
C LYS A 31 13.40 -22.59 42.32
N LYS A 32 13.23 -21.27 42.38
CA LYS A 32 12.17 -20.56 41.66
C LYS A 32 12.35 -20.75 40.16
N LEU A 33 11.53 -21.62 39.57
CA LEU A 33 11.51 -21.80 38.11
C LEU A 33 11.07 -20.48 37.48
N SER A 34 12.01 -19.82 36.79
CA SER A 34 11.80 -18.54 36.11
C SER A 34 10.80 -18.68 34.95
N SER A 35 9.50 -18.65 35.28
CA SER A 35 8.38 -18.66 34.33
C SER A 35 8.39 -17.43 33.41
N SER A 36 9.05 -16.35 33.85
CA SER A 36 9.27 -15.12 33.08
C SER A 36 10.00 -15.39 31.75
N SER A 37 11.04 -16.23 31.72
CA SER A 37 11.85 -16.44 30.51
C SER A 37 11.08 -17.15 29.38
N SER A 38 10.17 -18.07 29.72
CA SER A 38 9.39 -18.82 28.71
C SER A 38 8.35 -17.93 28.04
N PHE A 39 7.63 -17.10 28.79
CA PHE A 39 6.64 -16.18 28.24
C PHE A 39 7.27 -15.16 27.28
N PHE A 40 8.37 -14.52 27.69
CA PHE A 40 9.07 -13.56 26.84
C PHE A 40 9.70 -14.20 25.60
N THR A 41 10.26 -15.41 25.70
CA THR A 41 10.87 -16.11 24.55
C THR A 41 9.80 -16.59 23.56
N LEU A 42 8.66 -17.09 24.04
CA LEU A 42 7.54 -17.50 23.20
C LEU A 42 6.91 -16.31 22.47
N TRP A 43 6.72 -15.17 23.15
CA TRP A 43 6.24 -13.93 22.53
C TRP A 43 7.21 -13.37 21.50
N ARG A 44 8.52 -13.47 21.76
CA ARG A 44 9.58 -12.99 20.85
C ARG A 44 9.65 -13.76 19.54
N ILE A 45 9.20 -15.02 19.51
CA ILE A 45 9.16 -15.85 18.29
C ILE A 45 7.80 -15.74 17.58
N ARG A 46 6.69 -15.59 18.32
CA ARG A 46 5.35 -15.49 17.72
C ARG A 46 5.12 -14.20 16.94
N LEU A 47 5.63 -13.06 17.42
CA LEU A 47 5.52 -11.78 16.71
C LEU A 47 6.18 -11.80 15.32
N PRO A 48 7.46 -12.18 15.14
CA PRO A 48 8.07 -12.21 13.81
C PRO A 48 7.44 -13.24 12.87
N LEU A 49 6.90 -14.36 13.40
CA LEU A 49 6.15 -15.31 12.58
C LEU A 49 4.83 -14.71 12.06
N LEU A 50 4.10 -13.98 12.92
CA LEU A 50 2.88 -13.28 12.52
C LEU A 50 3.18 -12.17 11.50
N TRP A 51 4.23 -11.38 11.73
CA TRP A 51 4.67 -10.35 10.78
C TRP A 51 5.18 -10.95 9.47
N GLY A 52 5.89 -12.07 9.51
CA GLY A 52 6.35 -12.79 8.33
C GLY A 52 5.20 -13.38 7.53
N LEU A 53 4.22 -13.98 8.19
CA LEU A 53 2.99 -14.47 7.55
C LEU A 53 2.20 -13.31 6.93
N TRP A 54 2.03 -12.21 7.67
CA TRP A 54 1.37 -11.01 7.17
C TRP A 54 2.07 -10.45 5.94
N ALA A 55 3.40 -10.31 5.98
CA ALA A 55 4.21 -9.83 4.86
C ALA A 55 4.12 -10.78 3.65
N LEU A 56 4.07 -12.10 3.88
CA LEU A 56 3.89 -13.09 2.81
C LEU A 56 2.51 -12.97 2.18
N VAL A 57 1.44 -12.88 2.98
CA VAL A 57 0.07 -12.70 2.47
C VAL A 57 -0.07 -11.38 1.72
N PHE A 58 0.51 -10.31 2.26
CA PHE A 58 0.52 -9.00 1.61
C PHE A 58 1.28 -9.05 0.28
N ALA A 59 2.49 -9.61 0.26
CA ALA A 59 3.27 -9.79 -0.96
C ALA A 59 2.54 -10.67 -1.98
N TRP A 60 1.86 -11.73 -1.53
CA TRP A 60 1.05 -12.57 -2.41
C TRP A 60 -0.14 -11.82 -3.01
N GLY A 61 -0.84 -10.99 -2.23
CA GLY A 61 -1.93 -10.14 -2.74
C GLY A 61 -1.42 -9.13 -3.76
N GLU A 62 -0.35 -8.42 -3.43
CA GLU A 62 0.24 -7.36 -4.27
C GLU A 62 0.89 -7.88 -5.55
N LEU A 63 1.58 -9.03 -5.48
CA LEU A 63 2.40 -9.55 -6.57
C LEU A 63 1.81 -10.80 -7.22
N GLY A 64 1.25 -11.71 -6.43
CA GLY A 64 0.74 -13.00 -6.91
C GLY A 64 -0.62 -12.88 -7.58
N ALA A 65 -1.60 -12.26 -6.90
CA ALA A 65 -3.00 -12.26 -7.33
C ALA A 65 -3.18 -11.66 -8.75
N SER A 66 -2.60 -10.49 -9.02
CA SER A 66 -2.70 -9.83 -10.34
C SER A 66 -2.02 -10.64 -11.44
N ARG A 67 -0.88 -11.28 -11.14
CA ARG A 67 -0.18 -12.15 -12.11
C ARG A 67 -0.98 -13.40 -12.42
N LEU A 68 -1.57 -14.04 -11.42
CA LEU A 68 -2.41 -15.22 -11.60
C LEU A 68 -3.67 -14.87 -12.40
N ALA A 69 -4.38 -13.81 -12.02
CA ALA A 69 -5.57 -13.34 -12.72
C ALA A 69 -5.26 -13.11 -14.20
N LEU A 70 -4.19 -12.37 -14.50
CA LEU A 70 -3.77 -12.15 -15.88
C LEU A 70 -3.29 -13.43 -16.56
N SER A 71 -2.52 -14.30 -15.92
CA SER A 71 -2.06 -15.56 -16.54
C SER A 71 -3.21 -16.49 -16.96
N SER A 72 -4.36 -16.37 -16.29
CA SER A 72 -5.52 -17.20 -16.56
C SER A 72 -6.28 -16.79 -17.83
N CYS A 73 -6.19 -15.53 -18.27
CA CYS A 73 -6.84 -15.13 -19.51
C CYS A 73 -6.00 -15.57 -20.71
N ASN A 74 -6.58 -16.32 -21.63
CA ASN A 74 -5.95 -16.59 -22.91
C ASN A 74 -6.78 -15.94 -24.01
N TRP A 75 -6.08 -15.30 -24.94
CA TRP A 75 -6.68 -14.91 -26.20
C TRP A 75 -7.09 -16.20 -26.93
N THR A 76 -8.35 -16.33 -27.30
CA THR A 76 -8.90 -17.56 -27.88
C THR A 76 -8.57 -17.72 -29.37
N GLY A 77 -7.42 -17.18 -29.81
CA GLY A 77 -7.15 -16.85 -31.20
C GLY A 77 -7.35 -18.01 -32.15
N ARG A 78 -8.37 -17.90 -32.99
CA ARG A 78 -8.76 -18.89 -34.00
C ARG A 78 -8.74 -18.34 -35.42
N LEU A 79 -8.50 -17.03 -35.58
CA LEU A 79 -8.61 -16.34 -36.86
C LEU A 79 -7.25 -15.78 -37.30
N PRO A 80 -6.90 -15.89 -38.60
CA PRO A 80 -5.77 -15.16 -39.15
C PRO A 80 -6.06 -13.64 -39.07
N ASN A 81 -5.07 -12.85 -38.61
CA ASN A 81 -5.12 -11.39 -38.42
C ASN A 81 -6.04 -10.87 -37.30
N GLU A 82 -6.17 -11.60 -36.19
CA GLU A 82 -6.90 -11.11 -35.02
C GLU A 82 -6.20 -9.92 -34.36
N PHE A 83 -6.95 -8.84 -34.10
CA PHE A 83 -6.46 -7.65 -33.40
C PHE A 83 -6.98 -7.65 -31.96
N HIS A 84 -6.08 -7.81 -30.98
CA HIS A 84 -6.46 -7.69 -29.57
C HIS A 84 -6.31 -6.25 -29.09
N LEU A 85 -7.45 -5.68 -28.71
CA LEU A 85 -7.58 -4.37 -28.09
C LEU A 85 -7.80 -4.54 -26.59
N ALA A 86 -6.98 -3.88 -25.78
CA ALA A 86 -7.24 -3.74 -24.36
C ALA A 86 -8.04 -2.47 -24.08
N VAL A 87 -9.05 -2.59 -23.23
CA VAL A 87 -9.90 -1.48 -22.81
C VAL A 87 -9.60 -1.21 -21.34
N VAL A 88 -9.22 0.03 -21.03
CA VAL A 88 -9.00 0.49 -19.65
C VAL A 88 -9.98 1.64 -19.41
N ALA A 89 -10.77 1.52 -18.36
CA ALA A 89 -11.74 2.54 -17.97
C ALA A 89 -11.30 3.18 -16.65
N ASP A 90 -11.64 4.45 -16.49
CA ASP A 90 -11.54 5.23 -15.26
C ASP A 90 -10.23 5.05 -14.49
N PRO A 91 -9.04 5.33 -15.09
CA PRO A 91 -7.79 5.33 -14.35
C PRO A 91 -7.82 6.30 -13.16
N GLN A 92 -8.54 7.42 -13.31
CA GLN A 92 -8.84 8.44 -12.31
C GLN A 92 -7.65 8.69 -11.37
N LEU A 93 -6.57 9.24 -11.93
CA LEU A 93 -5.35 9.52 -11.17
C LEU A 93 -5.70 10.29 -9.92
N THR A 94 -5.45 9.64 -8.77
CA THR A 94 -5.75 10.21 -7.47
C THR A 94 -4.94 11.48 -7.29
N ASP A 95 -5.62 12.52 -6.82
CA ASP A 95 -5.02 13.82 -6.54
C ASP A 95 -5.65 14.42 -5.27
N TYR A 96 -5.32 15.68 -4.99
CA TYR A 96 -5.85 16.34 -3.81
C TYR A 96 -7.37 16.55 -3.86
N TYR A 97 -7.98 16.57 -5.06
CA TYR A 97 -9.42 16.73 -5.24
C TYR A 97 -10.19 15.42 -4.98
N SER A 98 -9.51 14.27 -5.00
CA SER A 98 -10.13 12.96 -4.75
C SER A 98 -10.61 12.78 -3.30
N TYR A 99 -9.79 13.22 -2.34
CA TYR A 99 -10.00 12.93 -0.92
C TYR A 99 -9.97 14.19 -0.03
N ASP A 100 -10.08 15.39 -0.62
CA ASP A 100 -9.95 16.68 0.06
C ASP A 100 -8.71 16.75 0.98
N MET A 101 -7.62 16.10 0.55
CA MET A 101 -6.39 16.05 1.33
C MET A 101 -5.62 17.37 1.19
N VAL A 102 -4.84 17.70 2.22
CA VAL A 102 -4.00 18.90 2.20
C VAL A 102 -2.97 18.78 1.07
N LYS A 103 -3.00 19.74 0.14
CA LYS A 103 -2.03 19.85 -0.96
C LYS A 103 -0.59 19.80 -0.43
N GLY A 104 0.25 19.00 -1.05
CA GLY A 104 1.66 18.86 -0.68
C GLY A 104 1.89 18.15 0.66
N SER A 105 0.85 17.58 1.28
CA SER A 105 1.04 16.72 2.46
C SER A 105 1.77 15.43 2.08
N TRP A 106 2.57 14.91 3.00
CA TRP A 106 3.25 13.63 2.83
C TRP A 106 2.25 12.47 2.66
N ALA A 107 1.07 12.59 3.28
CA ALA A 107 0.01 11.60 3.18
C ALA A 107 -0.57 11.57 1.76
N LEU A 108 -0.88 12.74 1.18
CA LEU A 108 -1.31 12.84 -0.21
C LEU A 108 -0.25 12.26 -1.15
N TRP A 109 1.02 12.64 -0.98
CA TRP A 109 2.11 12.12 -1.80
C TRP A 109 2.20 10.59 -1.73
N LEU A 110 2.01 10.00 -0.53
CA LEU A 110 2.04 8.56 -0.34
C LEU A 110 0.85 7.87 -1.04
N THR A 111 -0.34 8.46 -0.94
CA THR A 111 -1.55 7.99 -1.62
C THR A 111 -1.38 8.03 -3.14
N GLU A 112 -0.93 9.17 -3.68
CA GLU A 112 -0.62 9.33 -5.11
C GLU A 112 0.40 8.30 -5.57
N PHE A 113 1.50 8.14 -4.83
CA PHE A 113 2.58 7.22 -5.17
C PHE A 113 2.12 5.76 -5.22
N TYR A 114 1.39 5.28 -4.20
CA TYR A 114 0.94 3.90 -4.18
C TYR A 114 -0.16 3.63 -5.21
N SER A 115 -1.08 4.58 -5.45
CA SER A 115 -2.06 4.48 -6.54
C SER A 115 -1.37 4.39 -7.90
N ASP A 116 -0.37 5.24 -8.16
CA ASP A 116 0.38 5.24 -9.42
C ASP A 116 1.16 3.92 -9.61
N VAL A 117 1.85 3.45 -8.57
CA VAL A 117 2.59 2.16 -8.60
C VAL A 117 1.63 1.00 -8.88
N TYR A 118 0.45 1.00 -8.25
CA TYR A 118 -0.57 -0.01 -8.47
C TYR A 118 -1.03 -0.02 -9.93
N MET A 119 -1.45 1.12 -10.46
CA MET A 119 -1.89 1.24 -11.86
C MET A 119 -0.78 0.83 -12.84
N ARG A 120 0.43 1.34 -12.64
CA ARG A 120 1.58 1.04 -13.50
C ARG A 120 1.87 -0.45 -13.51
N ARG A 121 1.87 -1.12 -12.36
CA ARG A 121 2.12 -2.55 -12.27
C ARG A 121 1.09 -3.34 -13.07
N HIS A 122 -0.20 -3.03 -12.91
CA HIS A 122 -1.28 -3.72 -13.62
C HIS A 122 -1.20 -3.49 -15.12
N PHE A 123 -0.97 -2.25 -15.54
CA PHE A 123 -0.80 -1.91 -16.95
C PHE A 123 0.43 -2.61 -17.56
N GLN A 124 1.57 -2.63 -16.87
CA GLN A 124 2.78 -3.31 -17.33
C GLN A 124 2.59 -4.82 -17.45
N LEU A 125 1.84 -5.45 -16.54
CA LEU A 125 1.54 -6.88 -16.67
C LEU A 125 0.63 -7.15 -17.88
N LEU A 126 -0.37 -6.30 -18.13
CA LEU A 126 -1.24 -6.37 -19.30
C LEU A 126 -0.43 -6.21 -20.61
N ALA A 127 0.40 -5.18 -20.69
CA ALA A 127 1.21 -4.88 -21.87
C ALA A 127 2.27 -5.95 -22.17
N ARG A 128 2.85 -6.59 -21.13
CA ARG A 128 3.89 -7.63 -21.28
C ARG A 128 3.35 -9.01 -21.58
N LYS A 129 2.07 -9.27 -21.30
CA LYS A 129 1.46 -10.60 -21.52
C LYS A 129 1.47 -11.01 -23.00
N GLY A 130 1.70 -10.06 -23.90
CA GLY A 130 1.83 -10.30 -25.33
C GLY A 130 0.48 -10.25 -26.05
N ASN A 131 0.55 -10.02 -27.35
CA ASN A 131 -0.58 -9.94 -28.29
C ASN A 131 -1.55 -8.77 -28.10
N VAL A 132 -1.35 -7.87 -27.14
CA VAL A 132 -2.09 -6.59 -27.11
C VAL A 132 -1.52 -5.69 -28.19
N HIS A 133 -2.33 -5.33 -29.18
CA HIS A 133 -1.94 -4.46 -30.30
C HIS A 133 -2.34 -3.00 -30.04
N GLY A 134 -3.37 -2.78 -29.24
CA GLY A 134 -3.88 -1.47 -28.93
C GLY A 134 -4.46 -1.37 -27.53
N VAL A 135 -4.44 -0.16 -26.98
CA VAL A 135 -5.06 0.19 -25.70
C VAL A 135 -5.97 1.40 -25.93
N ILE A 136 -7.23 1.27 -25.54
CA ILE A 136 -8.16 2.41 -25.45
C ILE A 136 -8.41 2.76 -23.99
N LEU A 137 -8.17 4.02 -23.63
CA LEU A 137 -8.55 4.60 -22.34
C LEU A 137 -9.89 5.31 -22.50
N LEU A 138 -10.92 4.86 -21.77
CA LEU A 138 -12.30 5.33 -21.96
C LEU A 138 -12.62 6.69 -21.33
N GLY A 139 -11.65 7.34 -20.71
CA GLY A 139 -11.81 8.64 -20.06
C GLY A 139 -11.68 8.58 -18.55
N ASP A 140 -12.01 9.69 -17.91
CA ASP A 140 -11.77 9.97 -16.48
C ASP A 140 -10.32 9.64 -16.12
N LEU A 141 -9.39 10.18 -16.91
CA LEU A 141 -7.96 9.97 -16.74
C LEU A 141 -7.47 10.70 -15.48
N PHE A 142 -7.96 11.92 -15.25
CA PHE A 142 -7.65 12.75 -14.10
C PHE A 142 -8.89 13.03 -13.28
N ASP A 143 -8.85 12.79 -11.98
CA ASP A 143 -9.99 13.05 -11.10
C ASP A 143 -10.35 14.55 -11.02
N GLY A 144 -9.33 15.39 -10.86
CA GLY A 144 -9.46 16.84 -10.85
C GLY A 144 -9.37 17.52 -12.22
N GLY A 145 -9.33 16.76 -13.33
CA GLY A 145 -8.95 17.26 -14.66
C GLY A 145 -9.60 18.60 -15.07
N ARG A 146 -10.90 18.76 -14.81
CA ARG A 146 -11.65 19.96 -15.22
C ARG A 146 -11.22 21.25 -14.52
N ILE A 147 -10.57 21.15 -13.37
CA ILE A 147 -10.22 22.28 -12.50
C ILE A 147 -8.71 22.46 -12.32
N LEU A 148 -7.88 21.60 -12.93
CA LEU A 148 -6.42 21.74 -12.89
C LEU A 148 -5.95 23.05 -13.53
N THR A 149 -4.97 23.66 -12.88
CA THR A 149 -4.14 24.70 -13.50
C THR A 149 -3.20 24.08 -14.55
N LEU A 150 -2.55 24.92 -15.36
CA LEU A 150 -1.62 24.45 -16.41
C LEU A 150 -0.44 23.66 -15.80
N GLU A 151 0.08 24.14 -14.67
CA GLU A 151 1.19 23.51 -13.95
C GLU A 151 0.76 22.18 -13.34
N GLU A 152 -0.40 22.15 -12.67
CA GLU A 152 -0.95 20.91 -12.11
C GLU A 152 -1.24 19.89 -13.22
N HIS A 153 -1.81 20.32 -14.35
CA HIS A 153 -2.02 19.46 -15.51
C HIS A 153 -0.72 18.85 -16.04
N ALA A 154 0.37 19.63 -16.12
CA ALA A 154 1.67 19.11 -16.53
C ALA A 154 2.24 18.08 -15.54
N ILE A 155 1.99 18.23 -14.24
CA ILE A 155 2.35 17.23 -13.22
C ILE A 155 1.55 15.94 -13.42
N HIS A 156 0.23 16.05 -13.62
CA HIS A 156 -0.64 14.89 -13.85
C HIS A 156 -0.28 14.17 -15.15
N MET A 157 0.06 14.90 -16.21
CA MET A 157 0.57 14.30 -17.45
C MET A 157 1.86 13.54 -17.23
N ARG A 158 2.82 14.06 -16.45
CA ARG A 158 4.05 13.30 -16.13
C ARG A 158 3.76 12.01 -15.37
N ARG A 159 2.79 12.02 -14.44
CA ARG A 159 2.35 10.82 -13.73
C ARG A 159 1.68 9.83 -14.68
N PHE A 160 0.78 10.32 -15.54
CA PHE A 160 0.13 9.52 -16.57
C PHE A 160 1.12 8.83 -17.50
N GLU A 161 2.09 9.58 -18.04
CA GLU A 161 3.15 9.04 -18.90
C GLU A 161 4.04 8.06 -18.13
N TRP A 162 4.27 8.27 -16.84
CA TRP A 162 5.00 7.30 -16.03
C TRP A 162 4.20 6.00 -15.82
N ILE A 163 2.87 6.05 -15.75
CA ILE A 163 2.01 4.87 -15.57
C ILE A 163 1.85 4.10 -16.90
N PHE A 164 1.41 4.81 -17.94
CA PHE A 164 0.97 4.24 -19.22
C PHE A 164 2.01 4.39 -20.35
N GLY A 165 2.81 5.46 -20.32
CA GLY A 165 3.81 5.80 -21.34
C GLY A 165 5.09 4.96 -21.30
N GLY A 166 5.04 3.74 -20.74
CA GLY A 166 6.14 2.78 -20.89
C GLY A 166 6.48 2.57 -22.37
N HIS A 167 7.75 2.29 -22.68
CA HIS A 167 8.21 2.03 -24.06
C HIS A 167 7.57 0.73 -24.60
N HIS A 168 6.34 0.83 -25.08
CA HIS A 168 5.60 -0.21 -25.78
C HIS A 168 5.39 0.27 -27.23
N PRO A 169 6.45 0.37 -28.04
CA PRO A 169 6.35 0.89 -29.42
C PRO A 169 5.38 0.09 -30.30
N GLN A 170 5.08 -1.14 -29.91
CA GLN A 170 4.11 -2.02 -30.56
C GLN A 170 2.64 -1.79 -30.16
N ILE A 171 2.36 -0.97 -29.13
CA ILE A 171 0.99 -0.72 -28.64
C ILE A 171 0.53 0.66 -29.10
N GLN A 172 -0.58 0.70 -29.82
CA GLN A 172 -1.24 1.96 -30.17
C GLN A 172 -2.17 2.41 -29.03
N PHE A 173 -2.12 3.69 -28.66
CA PHE A 173 -2.97 4.26 -27.62
C PHE A 173 -4.03 5.17 -28.22
N TRP A 174 -5.25 5.06 -27.70
CA TRP A 174 -6.35 6.00 -27.93
C TRP A 174 -6.95 6.41 -26.60
N ASN A 175 -7.16 7.69 -26.42
CA ASN A 175 -7.67 8.23 -25.17
C ASN A 175 -8.95 9.03 -25.44
N MET A 176 -9.93 8.84 -24.58
CA MET A 176 -11.17 9.59 -24.58
C MET A 176 -11.18 10.54 -23.37
N SER A 177 -12.01 11.58 -23.45
CA SER A 177 -12.27 12.46 -22.31
C SER A 177 -13.47 11.97 -21.52
N GLY A 178 -13.37 11.98 -20.20
CA GLY A 178 -14.49 11.77 -19.30
C GLY A 178 -15.01 13.06 -18.64
N ASN A 179 -16.00 12.93 -17.76
CA ASN A 179 -16.58 14.07 -17.04
C ASN A 179 -15.64 14.67 -16.00
N HIS A 180 -14.73 13.89 -15.44
CA HIS A 180 -13.70 14.39 -14.54
C HIS A 180 -12.61 15.17 -15.30
N ASP A 181 -12.33 14.78 -16.56
CA ASP A 181 -11.32 15.43 -17.38
C ASP A 181 -11.75 16.83 -17.86
N VAL A 182 -12.95 16.94 -18.46
CA VAL A 182 -13.38 18.19 -19.13
C VAL A 182 -14.70 18.77 -18.60
N GLY A 183 -15.49 17.97 -17.88
CA GLY A 183 -16.80 18.35 -17.37
C GLY A 183 -17.95 18.19 -18.39
N ILE A 184 -19.18 18.03 -17.89
CA ILE A 184 -20.38 17.83 -18.71
C ILE A 184 -21.35 19.02 -18.57
N ARG A 185 -21.96 19.43 -19.70
CA ARG A 185 -22.99 20.49 -19.76
C ARG A 185 -22.52 21.78 -19.09
N ARG A 186 -23.20 22.23 -18.04
CA ARG A 186 -22.89 23.46 -17.29
C ARG A 186 -21.53 23.41 -16.57
N TRP A 187 -20.98 22.21 -16.39
CA TRP A 187 -19.69 22.00 -15.74
C TRP A 187 -18.55 21.82 -16.73
N ASN A 188 -18.84 21.92 -18.03
CA ASN A 188 -17.84 21.83 -19.08
C ASN A 188 -16.87 23.02 -19.01
N ASN A 189 -15.58 22.74 -18.98
CA ASN A 189 -14.53 23.75 -18.88
C ASN A 189 -13.75 23.84 -20.20
N HIS A 190 -13.86 24.96 -20.91
CA HIS A 190 -13.15 25.18 -22.17
C HIS A 190 -11.62 25.07 -22.04
N ARG A 191 -11.03 25.52 -20.93
CA ARG A 191 -9.60 25.39 -20.69
C ARG A 191 -9.21 23.92 -20.55
N ALA A 192 -9.97 23.14 -19.79
CA ALA A 192 -9.70 21.73 -19.60
C ALA A 192 -9.84 20.95 -20.91
N ASN A 193 -10.83 21.26 -21.75
CA ASN A 193 -10.94 20.69 -23.09
C ASN A 193 -9.70 20.96 -23.95
N SER A 194 -9.22 22.20 -23.96
CA SER A 194 -8.01 22.56 -24.72
C SER A 194 -6.80 21.77 -24.20
N LEU A 195 -6.60 21.70 -22.88
CA LEU A 195 -5.49 20.94 -22.29
C LEU A 195 -5.57 19.45 -22.61
N HIS A 196 -6.76 18.85 -22.49
CA HIS A 196 -6.98 17.44 -22.81
C HIS A 196 -6.70 17.17 -24.30
N ARG A 197 -7.21 18.03 -25.20
CA ARG A 197 -6.98 17.91 -26.63
C ARG A 197 -5.51 18.09 -27.01
N ASP A 198 -4.81 19.02 -26.36
CA ASP A 198 -3.39 19.27 -26.62
C ASP A 198 -2.52 18.10 -26.12
N ALA A 199 -2.94 17.42 -25.05
CA ALA A 199 -2.22 16.27 -24.49
C ALA A 199 -2.50 14.96 -25.24
N PHE A 200 -3.75 14.70 -25.61
CA PHE A 200 -4.20 13.39 -26.10
C PHE A 200 -4.70 13.40 -27.55
N GLY A 201 -4.76 14.57 -28.18
CA GLY A 201 -5.34 14.75 -29.50
C GLY A 201 -6.86 14.91 -29.46
N LEU A 202 -7.48 14.94 -30.64
CA LEU A 202 -8.94 14.93 -30.73
C LEU A 202 -9.47 13.59 -30.20
N THR A 203 -10.41 13.66 -29.26
CA THR A 203 -11.26 12.53 -28.89
C THR A 203 -12.01 12.11 -30.16
N GLN A 204 -11.70 10.92 -30.69
CA GLN A 204 -12.39 10.37 -31.86
C GLN A 204 -13.74 9.77 -31.48
#